data_AF-R6Q544-F1
#
_entry.id   AF-R6Q544-F1
#
_cell.length_a   1.000
_cell.length_b   1.000
_cell.length_c   1.000
_cell.angle_alpha   90.00
_cell.angle_beta   90.00
_cell.angle_gamma   90.00
#
_symmetry.space_group_name_H-M   'P 1'
#
loop_
_entity.id
_entity.type
_entity.pdbx_description
1 polymer ?
#
loop_
_entity_poly.entity_id
_entity_poly.type
_entity_poly.pdbx_seq_one_letter_code
_entity_poly.pdbx_strand_id
1 'polypeptide(L)'
;MFTDSKKQMIKLVIAITILIFVLVIVGILMIKYEVEGETNMPFKLSKVIVVGTVEGVENGESDKKWDFSIFQNNDIHFYIDQNAEKSQNLLIKSVKIDNIKVLEEPQKGSIKVYMPNSEAGRLFAYDEQFEVKEKLDFKGASQSSSTNLEIGSKGGTAVFRISNTNIGEYRSDKDKQIEHNSSLLEKIEASYEEIKFKVSFDFTIETTKAKYKTNIELNLPTSEFGEDKNCYLEINDTSDIIFKRVK
;
A
#
# COMPACT_ATOMS: atom_id res chain seq x y z
N MET A 1 -16.24 -42.42 -53.74
CA MET A 1 -17.10 -42.69 -52.58
C MET A 1 -16.19 -42.85 -51.35
N PHE A 2 -16.16 -41.90 -50.42
CA PHE A 2 -15.36 -42.03 -49.20
C PHE A 2 -15.91 -43.19 -48.36
N THR A 3 -15.08 -44.19 -48.02
CA THR A 3 -15.45 -45.26 -47.09
C THR A 3 -15.88 -44.65 -45.75
N ASP A 4 -16.88 -45.22 -45.09
CA ASP A 4 -17.42 -44.64 -43.84
C ASP A 4 -16.36 -44.50 -42.73
N SER A 5 -15.32 -45.34 -42.75
CA SER A 5 -14.12 -45.20 -41.91
C SER A 5 -13.38 -43.87 -42.11
N LYS A 6 -13.22 -43.41 -43.36
CA LYS A 6 -12.56 -42.13 -43.66
C LYS A 6 -13.39 -40.94 -43.18
N LYS A 7 -14.72 -41.01 -43.29
CA LYS A 7 -15.62 -39.97 -42.76
C LYS A 7 -15.55 -39.89 -41.24
N GLN A 8 -15.51 -41.02 -40.54
CA GLN A 8 -15.36 -41.08 -39.09
C GLN A 8 -13.99 -40.51 -38.64
N MET A 9 -12.91 -40.87 -39.33
CA MET A 9 -11.57 -40.35 -39.06
C MET A 9 -11.51 -38.83 -39.25
N ILE A 10 -12.12 -38.29 -40.30
CA ILE A 10 -12.20 -36.83 -40.52
C ILE A 10 -12.98 -36.15 -39.39
N LYS A 11 -14.14 -36.70 -38.98
CA LYS A 11 -14.92 -36.16 -37.85
C LYS A 11 -14.11 -36.15 -36.55
N LEU A 12 -13.35 -37.21 -36.29
CA LEU A 12 -12.48 -37.31 -35.12
C LEU A 12 -11.37 -36.26 -35.15
N VAL A 13 -10.68 -36.10 -36.29
CA VAL A 13 -9.64 -35.07 -36.46
C VAL A 13 -10.21 -33.67 -36.25
N ILE A 14 -11.38 -33.36 -36.83
CA ILE A 14 -12.05 -32.07 -36.63
C ILE A 14 -12.39 -31.84 -35.15
N ALA A 15 -12.93 -32.85 -34.47
CA ALA A 15 -13.27 -32.75 -33.05
C ALA A 15 -12.03 -32.50 -32.18
N ILE A 16 -10.93 -33.22 -32.43
CA ILE A 16 -9.66 -33.01 -31.72
C ILE A 16 -9.09 -31.61 -31.98
N THR A 17 -9.13 -31.15 -33.23
CA THR A 17 -8.65 -29.80 -33.59
C THR A 17 -9.46 -28.72 -32.86
N ILE A 18 -10.80 -28.83 -32.82
CA ILE A 18 -11.65 -27.89 -32.08
C ILE A 18 -11.30 -27.91 -30.58
N LEU A 19 -11.11 -29.10 -30.00
CA LEU A 19 -10.72 -29.23 -28.60
C LEU A 19 -9.38 -28.53 -28.31
N ILE A 20 -8.37 -28.73 -29.16
CA ILE A 20 -7.07 -28.08 -29.03
C ILE A 20 -7.23 -26.55 -29.10
N PHE A 21 -8.01 -26.03 -30.05
CA PHE A 21 -8.26 -24.60 -30.15
C PHE A 21 -8.92 -24.03 -28.89
N VAL A 22 -9.91 -24.72 -28.32
CA VAL A 22 -10.56 -24.31 -27.07
C VAL A 22 -9.54 -24.25 -25.93
N LEU A 23 -8.71 -25.27 -25.78
CA LEU A 23 -7.67 -25.30 -24.73
C LEU A 23 -6.65 -24.16 -24.89
N VAL A 24 -6.23 -23.87 -26.12
CA VAL A 24 -5.32 -22.75 -26.41
C VAL A 24 -5.96 -21.41 -26.03
N ILE A 25 -7.23 -21.20 -26.40
CA ILE A 25 -7.96 -19.97 -26.04
C ILE A 25 -8.06 -19.82 -24.52
N VAL A 26 -8.44 -20.89 -23.81
CA VAL A 26 -8.51 -20.88 -22.34
C VAL A 26 -7.15 -20.58 -21.73
N GLY A 27 -6.07 -21.19 -22.25
CA GLY A 27 -4.70 -20.92 -21.81
C GLY A 27 -4.29 -19.45 -22.00
N ILE A 28 -4.60 -18.86 -23.16
CA ILE A 28 -4.35 -17.44 -23.43
C ILE A 28 -5.13 -16.55 -22.46
N LEU A 29 -6.41 -16.87 -22.19
CA LEU A 29 -7.23 -16.12 -21.24
C LEU A 29 -6.69 -16.20 -19.81
N MET A 30 -6.19 -17.37 -19.39
CA MET A 30 -5.54 -17.53 -18.09
C MET A 30 -4.27 -16.70 -17.98
N ILE A 31 -3.38 -16.74 -18.98
CA ILE A 31 -2.15 -15.93 -18.99
C ILE A 31 -2.49 -14.44 -18.96
N LYS A 32 -3.47 -14.03 -19.77
CA LYS A 32 -3.95 -12.63 -19.79
C LYS A 32 -4.45 -12.19 -18.42
N TYR A 33 -5.22 -13.04 -17.73
CA TYR A 33 -5.71 -12.75 -16.38
C TYR A 33 -4.58 -12.67 -15.34
N GLU A 34 -3.56 -13.52 -15.46
CA GLU A 34 -2.42 -13.47 -14.54
C GLU A 34 -1.62 -12.17 -14.66
N VAL A 35 -1.52 -11.62 -15.87
CA VAL A 35 -0.80 -10.37 -16.18
C VAL A 35 -1.65 -9.12 -15.91
N GLU A 36 -2.90 -9.10 -16.39
CA GLU A 36 -3.76 -7.89 -16.33
C GLU A 36 -4.67 -7.86 -15.10
N GLY A 37 -4.89 -9.00 -14.44
CA GLY A 37 -5.82 -9.11 -13.31
C GLY A 37 -7.30 -8.93 -13.69
N GLU A 38 -8.10 -8.49 -12.72
CA GLU A 38 -9.51 -8.14 -12.90
C GLU A 38 -9.62 -6.78 -13.60
N THR A 39 -9.92 -6.82 -14.88
CA THR A 39 -10.18 -5.62 -15.67
C THR A 39 -11.57 -5.03 -15.43
N ASN A 40 -12.51 -5.78 -14.83
CA ASN A 40 -13.89 -5.36 -14.61
C ASN A 40 -14.20 -4.95 -13.15
N MET A 41 -13.27 -4.26 -12.49
CA MET A 41 -13.49 -3.79 -11.12
C MET A 41 -14.45 -2.60 -11.06
N PRO A 42 -15.41 -2.60 -10.10
CA PRO A 42 -16.33 -1.48 -9.88
C PRO A 42 -15.68 -0.27 -9.20
N PHE A 43 -14.55 -0.48 -8.52
CA PHE A 43 -13.76 0.58 -7.89
C PHE A 43 -12.32 0.40 -8.32
N LYS A 44 -11.64 1.50 -8.64
CA LYS A 44 -10.23 1.48 -9.06
C LYS A 44 -9.39 2.22 -8.03
N LEU A 45 -8.22 1.69 -7.73
CA LEU A 45 -7.18 2.49 -7.09
C LEU A 45 -6.75 3.55 -8.11
N SER A 46 -7.08 4.82 -7.87
CA SER A 46 -6.84 5.90 -8.83
C SER A 46 -5.55 6.65 -8.57
N LYS A 47 -5.08 6.66 -7.33
CA LYS A 47 -3.85 7.34 -6.94
C LYS A 47 -3.25 6.70 -5.69
N VAL A 48 -1.93 6.63 -5.63
CA VAL A 48 -1.17 6.39 -4.40
C VAL A 48 -0.27 7.59 -4.15
N ILE A 49 -0.31 8.14 -2.94
CA ILE A 49 0.62 9.19 -2.51
C ILE A 49 1.43 8.66 -1.33
N VAL A 50 2.74 8.84 -1.37
CA VAL A 50 3.63 8.58 -0.24
C VAL A 50 4.32 9.87 0.16
N VAL A 51 4.20 10.25 1.42
CA VAL A 51 4.87 11.42 2.01
C VAL A 51 5.86 10.94 3.05
N GLY A 52 7.15 11.13 2.79
CA GLY A 52 8.22 10.80 3.72
C GLY A 52 8.69 12.01 4.50
N THR A 53 8.72 11.88 5.83
CA THR A 53 9.18 12.93 6.76
C THR A 53 10.16 12.36 7.78
N VAL A 54 10.90 13.23 8.44
CA VAL A 54 11.74 12.88 9.59
C VAL A 54 11.35 13.78 10.75
N GLU A 55 11.17 13.20 11.93
CA GLU A 55 10.83 13.97 13.13
C GLU A 55 11.56 13.43 14.37
N GLY A 56 11.82 14.34 15.31
CA GLY A 56 12.24 13.97 16.66
C GLY A 56 11.04 13.69 17.55
N VAL A 57 11.07 12.55 18.25
CA VAL A 57 10.08 12.13 19.24
C VAL A 57 10.69 12.31 20.63
N GLU A 58 10.07 13.11 21.49
CA GLU A 58 10.63 13.45 22.81
C GLU A 58 10.80 12.21 23.69
N ASN A 59 12.01 12.05 24.22
CA ASN A 59 12.37 10.99 25.14
C ASN A 59 12.03 11.41 26.58
N GLY A 60 10.74 11.56 26.89
CA GLY A 60 10.24 11.77 28.26
C GLY A 60 10.98 12.84 29.08
N GLU A 61 11.23 12.59 30.37
CA GLU A 61 12.02 13.48 31.22
C GLU A 61 13.52 13.38 30.88
N SER A 62 14.13 14.53 30.54
CA SER A 62 15.55 14.63 30.20
C SER A 62 16.24 15.77 30.95
N ASP A 63 17.54 15.63 31.20
CA ASP A 63 18.40 16.71 31.70
C ASP A 63 18.85 17.67 30.57
N LYS A 64 18.49 17.36 29.32
CA LYS A 64 18.79 18.15 28.13
C LYS A 64 17.60 18.95 27.68
N LYS A 65 17.87 20.15 27.14
CA LYS A 65 16.84 20.97 26.49
C LYS A 65 16.16 20.22 25.34
N TRP A 66 16.95 19.47 24.58
CA TRP A 66 16.47 18.63 23.49
C TRP A 66 16.94 17.21 23.74
N ASP A 67 16.01 16.26 23.75
CA ASP A 67 16.26 14.82 23.83
C ASP A 67 15.21 14.09 23.00
N PHE A 68 15.63 13.63 21.82
CA PHE A 68 14.73 13.01 20.85
C PHE A 68 15.25 11.68 20.37
N SER A 69 14.33 10.73 20.20
CA SER A 69 14.49 9.63 19.26
C SER A 69 14.12 10.10 17.85
N ILE A 70 14.99 9.88 16.87
CA ILE A 70 14.76 10.31 15.48
C ILE A 70 14.04 9.22 14.71
N PHE A 71 12.88 9.56 14.15
CA PHE A 71 12.02 8.67 13.39
C PHE A 71 11.92 9.15 11.94
N GLN A 72 11.90 8.20 11.01
CA GLN A 72 11.58 8.45 9.60
C GLN A 72 10.21 7.85 9.31
N ASN A 73 9.25 8.69 8.91
CA ASN A 73 7.87 8.28 8.66
C ASN A 73 7.56 8.26 7.17
N ASN A 74 6.69 7.34 6.76
CA ASN A 74 6.13 7.26 5.42
C ASN A 74 4.61 7.16 5.52
N ASP A 75 3.92 8.25 5.20
CA ASP A 75 2.45 8.31 5.19
C ASP A 75 1.96 7.90 3.81
N ILE A 76 1.23 6.79 3.73
CA ILE A 76 0.81 6.18 2.47
C ILE A 76 -0.70 6.34 2.31
N HIS A 77 -1.12 7.11 1.31
CA HIS A 77 -2.51 7.39 0.99
C HIS A 77 -2.93 6.64 -0.27
N PHE A 78 -4.03 5.90 -0.19
CA PHE A 78 -4.68 5.24 -1.33
C PHE A 78 -5.98 5.94 -1.64
N TYR A 79 -6.11 6.43 -2.86
CA TYR A 79 -7.34 7.02 -3.38
C TYR A 79 -8.05 5.99 -4.24
N ILE A 80 -9.31 5.73 -3.92
CA ILE A 80 -10.15 4.78 -4.63
C ILE A 80 -11.31 5.53 -5.25
N ASP A 81 -11.43 5.43 -6.57
CA ASP A 81 -12.52 6.05 -7.31
C ASP A 81 -13.52 5.00 -7.80
N GLN A 82 -14.76 5.43 -7.91
CA GLN A 82 -15.80 4.66 -8.57
C GLN A 82 -15.48 4.50 -10.07
N ASN A 83 -15.60 3.28 -10.58
CA ASN A 83 -15.64 3.03 -12.01
C ASN A 83 -17.09 3.16 -12.49
N ALA A 84 -17.46 4.33 -13.02
CA ALA A 84 -18.85 4.69 -13.33
C ALA A 84 -19.58 3.64 -14.20
N GLU A 85 -18.87 2.99 -15.14
CA GLU A 85 -19.46 2.00 -16.04
C GLU A 85 -19.73 0.65 -15.34
N LYS A 86 -18.97 0.31 -14.30
CA LYS A 86 -18.89 -1.04 -13.72
C LYS A 86 -19.46 -1.14 -12.30
N SER A 87 -19.79 0.00 -11.70
CA SER A 87 -20.13 0.15 -10.29
C SER A 87 -21.63 0.27 -9.98
N GLN A 88 -22.50 0.14 -10.97
CA GLN A 88 -23.94 0.31 -10.78
C GLN A 88 -24.43 -0.58 -9.62
N ASN A 89 -24.95 0.07 -8.57
CA ASN A 89 -25.46 -0.53 -7.32
C ASN A 89 -24.45 -1.30 -6.45
N LEU A 90 -23.14 -1.14 -6.69
CA LEU A 90 -22.10 -1.72 -5.85
C LEU A 90 -21.53 -0.67 -4.89
N LEU A 91 -21.17 -1.13 -3.69
CA LEU A 91 -20.58 -0.30 -2.64
C LEU A 91 -19.31 -0.95 -2.12
N ILE A 92 -18.36 -0.13 -1.69
CA ILE A 92 -17.22 -0.58 -0.89
C ILE A 92 -17.75 -0.95 0.51
N LYS A 93 -17.51 -2.20 0.91
CA LYS A 93 -17.77 -2.72 2.26
C LYS A 93 -16.59 -2.49 3.19
N SER A 94 -15.38 -2.67 2.66
CA SER A 94 -14.15 -2.35 3.39
C SER A 94 -12.92 -2.29 2.49
N VAL A 95 -11.86 -1.69 3.02
CA VAL A 95 -10.50 -1.76 2.49
C VAL A 95 -9.58 -2.29 3.57
N LYS A 96 -8.76 -3.28 3.22
CA LYS A 96 -7.86 -3.95 4.17
C LYS A 96 -6.42 -3.87 3.72
N ILE A 97 -5.55 -3.59 4.68
CA ILE A 97 -4.10 -3.71 4.56
C ILE A 97 -3.68 -4.80 5.53
N ASP A 98 -3.13 -5.89 5.03
CA ASP A 98 -2.67 -7.02 5.84
C ASP A 98 -1.40 -7.63 5.26
N ASN A 99 -0.87 -8.66 5.94
CA ASN A 99 0.31 -9.40 5.48
C ASN A 99 1.52 -8.48 5.21
N ILE A 100 1.71 -7.50 6.09
CA ILE A 100 2.79 -6.51 5.99
C ILE A 100 4.11 -7.21 6.33
N LYS A 101 5.10 -7.07 5.44
CA LYS A 101 6.42 -7.68 5.56
C LYS A 101 7.49 -6.65 5.27
N VAL A 102 8.56 -6.69 6.05
CA VAL A 102 9.82 -6.05 5.69
C VAL A 102 10.60 -7.03 4.83
N LEU A 103 10.83 -6.66 3.57
CA LEU A 103 11.58 -7.45 2.59
C LEU A 103 13.08 -7.17 2.71
N GLU A 104 13.44 -5.91 2.97
CA GLU A 104 14.80 -5.46 3.21
C GLU A 104 14.78 -4.54 4.42
N GLU A 105 15.49 -4.92 5.48
CA GLU A 105 15.58 -4.14 6.73
C GLU A 105 16.50 -2.91 6.56
N PRO A 106 16.21 -1.79 7.24
CA PRO A 106 17.17 -0.70 7.32
C PRO A 106 18.37 -1.11 8.17
N GLN A 107 19.51 -0.45 7.96
CA GLN A 107 20.70 -0.66 8.81
C GLN A 107 20.54 0.01 10.17
N LYS A 108 19.80 1.12 10.24
CA LYS A 108 19.49 1.87 11.46
C LYS A 108 17.99 1.94 11.68
N GLY A 109 17.58 1.65 12.92
CA GLY A 109 16.21 1.75 13.41
C GLY A 109 15.43 0.43 13.35
N SER A 110 14.10 0.53 13.45
CA SER A 110 13.19 -0.61 13.45
C SER A 110 11.83 -0.23 12.87
N ILE A 111 11.32 -1.08 11.98
CA ILE A 111 10.08 -0.80 11.25
C ILE A 111 8.86 -1.04 12.15
N LYS A 112 7.98 -0.03 12.21
CA LYS A 112 6.68 -0.09 12.85
C LYS A 112 5.60 0.48 11.94
N VAL A 113 4.39 -0.04 12.08
CA VAL A 113 3.24 0.39 11.28
C VAL A 113 2.21 1.02 12.21
N TYR A 114 1.65 2.15 11.82
CA TYR A 114 0.69 2.90 12.62
C TYR A 114 -0.58 3.18 11.82
N MET A 115 -1.72 3.00 12.49
CA MET A 115 -3.00 3.49 11.99
C MET A 115 -3.20 4.96 12.38
N PRO A 116 -4.07 5.69 11.69
CA PRO A 116 -4.42 7.04 12.11
C PRO A 116 -4.94 7.08 13.55
N ASN A 117 -4.52 8.10 14.29
CA ASN A 117 -4.95 8.38 15.64
C ASN A 117 -6.43 8.82 15.63
N SER A 118 -7.23 8.22 16.52
CA SER A 118 -8.63 8.57 16.72
C SER A 118 -8.83 9.77 17.67
N GLU A 119 -7.77 10.23 18.33
CA GLU A 119 -7.78 11.34 19.29
C GLU A 119 -7.52 12.70 18.62
N ALA A 120 -7.81 13.78 19.34
CA ALA A 120 -7.59 15.13 18.85
C ALA A 120 -6.07 15.42 18.74
N GLY A 121 -5.65 16.00 17.61
CA GLY A 121 -4.27 16.44 17.41
C GLY A 121 -3.68 15.93 16.09
N ARG A 122 -2.52 15.28 16.18
CA ARG A 122 -1.80 14.76 15.01
C ARG A 122 -2.49 13.53 14.44
N LEU A 123 -2.44 13.38 13.11
CA LEU A 123 -3.03 12.24 12.40
C LEU A 123 -2.42 10.90 12.84
N PHE A 124 -1.17 10.88 13.27
CA PHE A 124 -0.49 9.69 13.77
C PHE A 124 0.10 9.98 15.15
N ALA A 125 0.07 8.95 16.01
CA ALA A 125 0.70 8.92 17.32
C ALA A 125 1.49 7.62 17.45
N TYR A 126 2.53 7.64 18.29
CA TYR A 126 3.48 6.52 18.44
C TYR A 126 3.13 5.58 19.60
N ASP A 127 1.94 5.71 20.17
CA ASP A 127 1.43 4.83 21.20
C ASP A 127 1.16 3.43 20.67
N GLU A 128 1.42 2.43 21.51
CA GLU A 128 1.23 1.02 21.17
C GLU A 128 -0.22 0.69 20.76
N GLN A 129 -1.20 1.44 21.28
CA GLN A 129 -2.61 1.27 20.92
C GLN A 129 -2.91 1.60 19.44
N PHE A 130 -2.07 2.40 18.79
CA PHE A 130 -2.19 2.74 17.36
C PHE A 130 -1.27 1.91 16.47
N GLU A 131 -0.47 1.00 17.04
CA GLU A 131 0.42 0.14 16.28
C GLU A 131 -0.36 -0.99 15.59
N VAL A 132 -0.17 -1.14 14.28
CA VAL A 132 -0.80 -2.20 13.48
C VAL A 132 0.08 -3.44 13.51
N LYS A 133 -0.34 -4.47 14.25
CA LYS A 133 0.43 -5.73 14.39
C LYS A 133 0.20 -6.73 13.25
N GLU A 134 -1.03 -6.87 12.77
CA GLU A 134 -1.39 -7.88 11.75
C GLU A 134 -2.12 -7.29 10.55
N LYS A 135 -3.14 -6.46 10.81
CA LYS A 135 -4.03 -5.93 9.79
C LYS A 135 -4.65 -4.60 10.19
N LEU A 136 -4.98 -3.80 9.18
CA LEU A 136 -5.74 -2.57 9.26
C LEU A 136 -6.98 -2.68 8.37
N ASP A 137 -8.17 -2.39 8.92
CA ASP A 137 -9.46 -2.55 8.23
C ASP A 137 -10.24 -1.23 8.26
N PHE A 138 -10.40 -0.62 7.08
CA PHE A 138 -11.26 0.54 6.86
C PHE A 138 -12.66 0.08 6.49
N LYS A 139 -13.66 0.41 7.30
CA LYS A 139 -15.06 0.03 7.04
C LYS A 139 -15.73 0.98 6.06
N GLY A 140 -16.59 0.44 5.20
CA GLY A 140 -17.40 1.24 4.28
C GLY A 140 -18.39 2.13 5.05
N ALA A 141 -18.38 3.43 4.75
CA ALA A 141 -19.24 4.45 5.36
C ALA A 141 -19.75 5.45 4.30
N SER A 142 -20.54 6.44 4.70
CA SER A 142 -21.04 7.47 3.77
C SER A 142 -19.92 8.37 3.22
N GLN A 143 -18.86 8.57 4.00
CA GLN A 143 -17.68 9.36 3.67
C GLN A 143 -16.43 8.73 4.29
N SER A 144 -15.24 9.10 3.82
CA SER A 144 -14.00 8.60 4.40
C SER A 144 -13.68 9.36 5.70
N SER A 145 -13.15 8.63 6.67
CA SER A 145 -12.65 9.20 7.93
C SER A 145 -11.44 8.39 8.36
N SER A 146 -10.25 8.99 8.27
CA SER A 146 -9.01 8.33 8.68
C SER A 146 -9.05 7.97 10.17
N THR A 147 -9.53 8.88 11.02
CA THR A 147 -9.58 8.71 12.48
C THR A 147 -10.55 7.61 12.92
N ASN A 148 -11.63 7.37 12.16
CA ASN A 148 -12.60 6.31 12.46
C ASN A 148 -12.32 5.00 11.71
N LEU A 149 -11.26 4.96 10.88
CA LEU A 149 -10.99 3.87 9.95
C LEU A 149 -12.20 3.58 9.05
N GLU A 150 -12.68 4.63 8.38
CA GLU A 150 -13.79 4.55 7.45
C GLU A 150 -13.37 4.95 6.04
N ILE A 151 -13.89 4.26 5.03
CA ILE A 151 -13.76 4.62 3.63
C ILE A 151 -15.12 4.88 3.01
N GLY A 152 -15.23 5.94 2.21
CA GLY A 152 -16.46 6.26 1.49
C GLY A 152 -16.92 5.09 0.62
N SER A 153 -18.19 4.71 0.76
CA SER A 153 -18.76 3.52 0.10
C SER A 153 -18.81 3.63 -1.42
N LYS A 154 -18.64 4.84 -1.96
CA LYS A 154 -18.60 5.15 -3.40
C LYS A 154 -17.20 5.60 -3.86
N GLY A 155 -16.16 5.32 -3.09
CA GLY A 155 -14.83 5.86 -3.29
C GLY A 155 -14.42 6.78 -2.14
N GLY A 156 -13.13 6.92 -1.95
CA GLY A 156 -12.58 7.53 -0.75
C GLY A 156 -11.08 7.35 -0.61
N THR A 157 -10.59 7.62 0.59
CA THR A 157 -9.16 7.56 0.90
C THR A 157 -8.93 6.66 2.11
N ALA A 158 -7.96 5.76 1.99
CA ALA A 158 -7.40 5.01 3.11
C ALA A 158 -5.95 5.48 3.33
N VAL A 159 -5.52 5.63 4.59
CA VAL A 159 -4.18 6.12 4.91
C VAL A 159 -3.60 5.39 6.10
N PHE A 160 -2.32 5.05 6.05
CA PHE A 160 -1.58 4.50 7.18
C PHE A 160 -0.11 4.94 7.12
N ARG A 161 0.61 4.76 8.22
CA ARG A 161 2.02 5.15 8.34
C ARG A 161 2.90 3.92 8.51
N ILE A 162 4.02 3.89 7.78
CA ILE A 162 5.14 2.98 8.06
C ILE A 162 6.32 3.82 8.50
N SER A 163 6.78 3.60 9.73
CA SER A 163 7.88 4.34 10.34
C SER A 163 9.10 3.46 10.52
N ASN A 164 10.27 3.94 10.11
CA ASN A 164 11.54 3.48 10.65
C ASN A 164 11.80 4.27 11.95
N THR A 165 11.61 3.60 13.08
CA THR A 165 11.69 4.18 14.42
C THR A 165 13.08 4.01 15.03
N ASN A 166 13.45 4.91 15.94
CA ASN A 166 14.72 4.83 16.68
C ASN A 166 15.97 4.74 15.80
N ILE A 167 16.05 5.55 14.74
CA ILE A 167 17.21 5.58 13.82
C ILE A 167 18.47 6.08 14.53
N GLY A 168 18.29 6.97 15.50
CA GLY A 168 19.34 7.50 16.35
C GLY A 168 18.76 8.44 17.41
N GLU A 169 19.60 8.89 18.31
CA GLU A 169 19.24 9.80 19.41
C GLU A 169 19.88 11.17 19.18
N TYR A 170 19.12 12.23 19.42
CA TYR A 170 19.63 13.61 19.39
C TYR A 170 19.51 14.27 20.75
N ARG A 171 20.63 14.71 21.31
CA ARG A 171 20.69 15.41 22.60
C ARG A 171 21.46 16.72 22.51
N SER A 172 20.86 17.82 22.97
CA SER A 172 21.51 19.14 22.92
C SER A 172 20.93 20.15 23.90
N ASP A 173 21.82 20.94 24.51
CA ASP A 173 21.48 22.17 25.25
C ASP A 173 21.73 23.45 24.43
N LYS A 174 22.38 23.30 23.27
CA LYS A 174 22.95 24.43 22.50
C LYS A 174 21.99 24.96 21.44
N ASP A 175 21.17 24.10 20.85
CA ASP A 175 20.28 24.52 19.77
C ASP A 175 19.16 25.41 20.31
N LYS A 176 18.91 26.51 19.59
CA LYS A 176 17.81 27.41 19.96
C LYS A 176 16.45 26.82 19.56
N GLN A 177 16.39 26.20 18.39
CA GLN A 177 15.22 25.59 17.80
C GLN A 177 15.60 24.30 17.09
N ILE A 178 14.63 23.41 16.91
CA ILE A 178 14.79 22.14 16.21
C ILE A 178 13.78 22.10 15.08
N GLU A 179 14.27 21.83 13.87
CA GLU A 179 13.43 21.61 12.71
C GLU A 179 13.10 20.12 12.61
N HIS A 180 11.81 19.77 12.56
CA HIS A 180 11.35 18.39 12.38
C HIS A 180 11.26 18.07 10.89
N ASN A 181 12.42 17.80 10.28
CA ASN A 181 12.59 17.41 8.89
C ASN A 181 13.90 16.61 8.72
N SER A 182 14.28 16.30 7.48
CA SER A 182 15.47 15.49 7.19
C SER A 182 16.80 16.04 7.72
N SER A 183 16.89 17.33 8.11
CA SER A 183 18.11 17.86 8.75
C SER A 183 18.43 17.21 10.10
N LEU A 184 17.46 16.52 10.72
CA LEU A 184 17.71 15.68 11.89
C LEU A 184 18.61 14.48 11.57
N LEU A 185 18.62 13.98 10.33
CA LEU A 185 19.50 12.89 9.91
C LEU A 185 20.97 13.31 9.94
N GLU A 186 21.26 14.55 9.50
CA GLU A 186 22.61 15.11 9.57
C GLU A 186 23.11 15.22 11.02
N LYS A 187 22.22 15.61 11.94
CA LYS A 187 22.52 15.74 13.37
C LYS A 187 22.88 14.42 14.05
N ILE A 188 22.43 13.30 13.50
CA ILE A 188 22.74 11.94 14.00
C ILE A 188 23.67 11.16 13.06
N GLU A 189 24.26 11.82 12.06
CA GLU A 189 25.14 11.22 11.06
C GLU A 189 24.52 9.95 10.41
N ALA A 190 23.23 10.02 10.07
CA ALA A 190 22.52 8.95 9.37
C ALA A 190 22.37 9.29 7.88
N SER A 191 22.80 8.37 7.02
CA SER A 191 22.65 8.47 5.58
C SER A 191 21.36 7.82 5.08
N TYR A 192 20.93 8.17 3.87
CA TYR A 192 19.78 7.53 3.21
C TYR A 192 19.96 6.00 3.08
N GLU A 193 21.17 5.56 2.73
CA GLU A 193 21.49 4.14 2.57
C GLU A 193 21.34 3.33 3.87
N GLU A 194 21.54 3.97 5.03
CA GLU A 194 21.40 3.31 6.33
C GLU A 194 19.94 3.22 6.78
N ILE A 195 19.06 4.08 6.28
CA ILE A 195 17.69 4.20 6.77
C ILE A 195 16.64 3.70 5.78
N LYS A 196 17.03 3.46 4.52
CA LYS A 196 16.13 2.92 3.50
C LYS A 196 15.81 1.46 3.79
N PHE A 197 14.60 1.06 3.44
CA PHE A 197 14.09 -0.28 3.62
C PHE A 197 13.04 -0.60 2.54
N LYS A 198 12.72 -1.88 2.38
CA LYS A 198 11.70 -2.33 1.44
C LYS A 198 10.61 -3.08 2.17
N VAL A 199 9.36 -2.74 1.87
CA VAL A 199 8.18 -3.42 2.43
C VAL A 199 7.31 -4.01 1.35
N SER A 200 6.55 -5.04 1.71
CA SER A 200 5.39 -5.48 0.96
C SER A 200 4.18 -5.65 1.86
N PHE A 201 2.99 -5.45 1.30
CA PHE A 201 1.73 -5.69 1.99
C PHE A 201 0.64 -5.98 0.98
N ASP A 202 -0.38 -6.67 1.46
CA ASP A 202 -1.55 -6.96 0.68
C ASP A 202 -2.58 -5.82 0.84
N PHE A 203 -3.13 -5.36 -0.27
CA PHE A 203 -4.18 -4.35 -0.31
C PHE A 203 -5.45 -4.95 -0.92
N THR A 204 -6.52 -4.98 -0.14
CA THR A 204 -7.79 -5.61 -0.53
C THR A 204 -8.93 -4.60 -0.53
N ILE A 205 -9.64 -4.50 -1.66
CA ILE A 205 -10.93 -3.78 -1.76
C ILE A 205 -12.05 -4.82 -1.72
N GLU A 206 -12.85 -4.79 -0.66
CA GLU A 206 -14.05 -5.62 -0.50
C GLU A 206 -15.30 -4.82 -0.89
N THR A 207 -16.06 -5.34 -1.84
CA THR A 207 -17.32 -4.73 -2.30
C THR A 207 -18.52 -5.56 -1.86
N THR A 208 -19.73 -5.05 -2.10
CA THR A 208 -20.96 -5.82 -1.89
C THR A 208 -21.03 -7.13 -2.68
N LYS A 209 -20.25 -7.29 -3.76
CA LYS A 209 -20.27 -8.45 -4.65
C LYS A 209 -19.04 -9.36 -4.52
N ALA A 210 -17.85 -8.78 -4.40
CA ALA A 210 -16.59 -9.53 -4.49
C ALA A 210 -15.44 -8.82 -3.75
N LYS A 211 -14.37 -9.57 -3.50
CA LYS A 211 -13.09 -9.08 -2.97
C LYS A 211 -12.05 -9.02 -4.07
N TYR A 212 -11.27 -7.95 -4.09
CA TYR A 212 -10.20 -7.73 -5.04
C TYR A 212 -8.92 -7.44 -4.26
N LYS A 213 -7.87 -8.21 -4.50
CA LYS A 213 -6.63 -8.18 -3.74
C LYS A 213 -5.44 -7.99 -4.66
N THR A 214 -4.50 -7.17 -4.23
CA THR A 214 -3.19 -7.00 -4.85
C THR A 214 -2.11 -7.05 -3.77
N ASN A 215 -0.86 -7.26 -4.16
CA ASN A 215 0.30 -7.11 -3.29
C ASN A 215 1.09 -5.89 -3.78
N ILE A 216 1.42 -4.99 -2.86
CA ILE A 216 2.13 -3.74 -3.17
C ILE A 216 3.50 -3.82 -2.50
N GLU A 217 4.55 -3.53 -3.27
CA GLU A 217 5.91 -3.38 -2.75
C GLU A 217 6.34 -1.91 -2.85
N LEU A 218 6.98 -1.39 -1.80
CA LEU A 218 7.49 -0.03 -1.77
C LEU A 218 8.91 -0.01 -1.19
N ASN A 219 9.79 0.76 -1.83
CA ASN A 219 11.04 1.22 -1.21
C ASN A 219 10.74 2.51 -0.45
N LEU A 220 11.15 2.56 0.82
CA LEU A 220 10.85 3.63 1.74
C LEU A 220 12.14 4.11 2.45
N PRO A 221 12.39 5.42 2.60
CA PRO A 221 11.65 6.50 1.95
C PRO A 221 11.71 6.39 0.41
N THR A 222 10.73 6.98 -0.29
CA THR A 222 10.55 6.78 -1.74
C THR A 222 11.64 7.40 -2.60
N SER A 223 12.40 8.34 -2.02
CA SER A 223 13.60 8.91 -2.59
C SER A 223 14.47 9.45 -1.46
N GLU A 224 15.69 9.89 -1.80
CA GLU A 224 16.41 10.82 -0.94
C GLU A 224 15.55 12.07 -0.65
N PHE A 225 15.74 12.66 0.53
CA PHE A 225 15.01 13.86 0.93
C PHE A 225 15.46 15.05 0.08
N GLY A 226 14.50 15.69 -0.59
CA GLY A 226 14.78 16.80 -1.52
C GLY A 226 15.06 18.13 -0.81
N GLU A 227 15.06 19.22 -1.57
CA GLU A 227 15.28 20.59 -1.06
C GLU A 227 14.29 20.98 0.05
N ASP A 228 13.05 20.51 -0.03
CA ASP A 228 12.01 20.72 0.99
C ASP A 228 12.22 19.85 2.25
N LYS A 229 13.33 19.10 2.33
CA LYS A 229 13.71 18.22 3.44
C LYS A 229 12.67 17.13 3.77
N ASN A 230 11.81 16.83 2.79
CA ASN A 230 10.82 15.76 2.78
C ASN A 230 10.98 14.96 1.47
N CYS A 231 10.41 13.76 1.39
CA CYS A 231 10.27 13.05 0.11
C CYS A 231 8.79 12.88 -0.24
N TYR A 232 8.49 12.90 -1.54
CA TYR A 232 7.12 12.83 -2.06
C TYR A 232 7.09 11.94 -3.29
N LEU A 233 6.17 11.00 -3.31
CA LEU A 233 5.86 10.18 -4.49
C LEU A 233 4.36 10.23 -4.75
N GLU A 234 4.00 10.53 -6.00
CA GLU A 234 2.63 10.45 -6.47
C GLU A 234 2.53 9.52 -7.68
N ILE A 235 1.78 8.44 -7.51
CA ILE A 235 1.49 7.45 -8.54
C ILE A 235 0.06 7.70 -9.01
N ASN A 236 -0.08 8.35 -10.16
CA ASN A 236 -1.37 8.57 -10.82
C ASN A 236 -1.75 7.47 -11.82
N ASP A 237 -0.75 6.75 -12.34
CA ASP A 237 -0.96 5.56 -13.16
C ASP A 237 -0.74 4.32 -12.30
N THR A 238 -1.84 3.66 -11.96
CA THR A 238 -1.87 2.47 -11.11
C THR A 238 -2.06 1.19 -11.93
N SER A 239 -1.86 1.25 -13.24
CA SER A 239 -2.04 0.10 -14.16
C SER A 239 -1.11 -1.07 -13.83
N ASP A 240 0.07 -0.81 -13.26
CA ASP A 240 1.00 -1.84 -12.79
C ASP A 240 0.58 -2.49 -11.46
N ILE A 241 -0.43 -1.94 -10.77
CA ILE A 241 -0.98 -2.51 -9.53
C ILE A 241 -2.10 -3.49 -9.90
N ILE A 242 -1.72 -4.75 -10.08
CA ILE A 242 -2.61 -5.79 -10.60
C ILE A 242 -3.49 -6.36 -9.48
N PHE A 243 -4.80 -6.10 -9.56
CA PHE A 243 -5.79 -6.68 -8.64
C PHE A 243 -6.35 -7.99 -9.17
N LYS A 244 -6.43 -9.01 -8.32
CA LYS A 244 -7.08 -10.29 -8.62
C LYS A 244 -8.30 -10.49 -7.74
N ARG A 245 -9.33 -11.16 -8.27
CA ARG A 245 -10.52 -11.50 -7.50
C ARG A 245 -10.18 -12.64 -6.55
N VAL A 246 -10.48 -12.44 -5.27
CA VAL A 246 -10.35 -13.49 -4.25
C VAL A 246 -11.68 -14.24 -4.15
N LYS A 247 -11.61 -15.57 -4.14
CA LYS A 247 -12.78 -16.45 -3.96
C LYS A 247 -13.16 -16.59 -2.49
#